data_AF-A0A3R7PYC3-F1
#
_entry.id   AF-A0A3R7PYC3-F1
#
_cell.length_a   1.000
_cell.length_b   1.000
_cell.length_c   1.000
_cell.angle_alpha   90.00
_cell.angle_beta   90.00
_cell.angle_gamma   90.00
#
_symmetry.space_group_name_H-M   'P 1'
#
loop_
_entity.id
_entity.type
_entity.pdbx_description
1 polymer ?
#
loop_
_entity_poly.entity_id
_entity_poly.type
_entity_poly.pdbx_seq_one_letter_code
_entity_poly.pdbx_strand_id
1 'polypeptide(L)'
;MKVLVLLALVAIAAAWPNLGFQADGAGVSDAQKQHDVNFLLHKIYGEIRDSNLKAKADSFDPEADLSHYSDDGAAVQKLMRDLKDHRLLEQKHWFSLFNPRQRQEALMLFDVFIHCKDWNTFVSNAAYFRQRMNEGEFVYALYVAVIHSPLAEHVVLPPLYEVTPHLFTNSEVIEAAYRAKQTQTPGFAPHTTYKYGGQFPSRPDNVDFEDVDGVARIRDLLIVESRIRDAIAHGYIVDRAGNRIDIMNERGINVLGDIIESSMYSPNVQYYGALHNTAHIVLGRQADPHGKYALPPGVLEHFETATRDPSFFRLHKYMDNIFKEHKDSLPPYTKEQLTFNGVSIENLSVDDFAYNIEITNNNDKEVLTTVRIFAWPHRDNNGIEYTFDEGRWNSIELDKFWVKLSPGSNHIVRKSSESAVTVPDVPSFDTLFKKTEAALGGADSGLTEFESATGIPNRFLLPKGNEQGLEFDLVVAVTDGEADAAIDGLHENTEFNHYGAHGKYPDNRPHGYPLDRKVPDNRVFEDLPNFKHIQVKVFNHGEHIHHH
;
A
#
# COMPACT_ATOMS: atom_id res chain seq x y z
N MET A 1 11.75 4.06 -44.64
CA MET A 1 12.52 2.91 -44.14
C MET A 1 12.84 3.18 -42.66
N LYS A 2 11.82 3.17 -41.78
CA LYS A 2 11.46 2.06 -40.87
C LYS A 2 12.67 1.40 -40.17
N VAL A 3 13.06 1.93 -39.00
CA VAL A 3 13.45 1.14 -37.81
C VAL A 3 13.05 1.97 -36.57
N LEU A 4 11.95 1.59 -35.94
CA LEU A 4 11.46 2.04 -34.64
C LEU A 4 11.17 0.74 -33.90
N VAL A 5 11.97 0.41 -32.89
CA VAL A 5 11.91 -0.88 -32.18
C VAL A 5 11.98 -0.62 -30.67
N LEU A 6 10.89 -1.04 -30.03
CA LEU A 6 10.68 -1.45 -28.63
C LEU A 6 11.05 -0.47 -27.50
N LEU A 7 10.04 0.25 -27.02
CA LEU A 7 9.86 0.61 -25.60
C LEU A 7 8.36 0.54 -25.29
N ALA A 8 7.90 -0.62 -24.82
CA ALA A 8 6.58 -0.78 -24.20
C ALA A 8 6.63 -2.04 -23.35
N LEU A 9 6.56 -1.88 -22.02
CA LEU A 9 5.84 -2.74 -21.07
C LEU A 9 6.15 -2.29 -19.64
N VAL A 10 5.08 -2.20 -18.86
CA VAL A 10 4.97 -1.84 -17.44
C VAL A 10 5.02 -0.34 -17.15
N ALA A 11 3.87 0.30 -17.41
CA ALA A 11 3.46 1.60 -16.91
C ALA A 11 1.94 1.68 -17.07
N ILE A 12 1.19 0.77 -16.43
CA ILE A 12 -0.28 0.82 -16.39
C ILE A 12 -0.73 0.57 -14.95
N ALA A 13 -0.65 1.62 -14.16
CA ALA A 13 -1.48 1.89 -12.98
C ALA A 13 -1.83 3.39 -12.87
N ALA A 14 -1.46 4.21 -13.86
CA ALA A 14 -1.93 5.59 -13.98
C ALA A 14 -2.19 5.90 -15.46
N ALA A 15 -3.41 6.34 -15.76
CA ALA A 15 -4.00 6.58 -17.09
C ALA A 15 -4.49 5.32 -17.83
N TRP A 16 -5.67 4.83 -17.46
CA TRP A 16 -6.53 4.06 -18.37
C TRP A 16 -7.15 5.02 -19.41
N PRO A 17 -6.93 4.84 -20.72
CA PRO A 17 -7.89 5.28 -21.70
C PRO A 17 -9.09 4.32 -21.65
N ASN A 18 -10.31 4.85 -21.73
CA ASN A 18 -11.55 4.10 -21.94
C ASN A 18 -11.41 3.17 -23.17
N LEU A 19 -10.92 1.96 -22.96
CA LEU A 19 -11.10 0.85 -23.88
C LEU A 19 -12.46 0.26 -23.54
N GLY A 20 -13.39 0.35 -24.50
CA GLY A 20 -14.72 -0.24 -24.35
C GLY A 20 -14.60 -1.73 -24.12
N PHE A 21 -14.67 -2.15 -22.87
CA PHE A 21 -14.92 -3.53 -22.50
C PHE A 21 -16.37 -3.82 -22.86
N GLN A 22 -16.55 -4.66 -23.88
CA GLN A 22 -17.84 -5.20 -24.22
C GLN A 22 -18.18 -6.20 -23.10
N ALA A 23 -19.02 -5.79 -22.15
CA ALA A 23 -19.56 -6.68 -21.14
C ALA A 23 -20.38 -7.77 -21.86
N ASP A 24 -19.89 -9.00 -21.85
CA ASP A 24 -20.59 -10.12 -22.46
C ASP A 24 -21.87 -10.45 -21.68
N GLY A 25 -22.97 -10.52 -22.41
CA GLY A 25 -24.25 -11.00 -21.90
C GLY A 25 -24.15 -12.46 -21.45
N ALA A 26 -24.55 -12.70 -20.20
CA ALA A 26 -24.49 -13.97 -19.44
C ALA A 26 -23.08 -14.42 -18.98
N GLY A 27 -22.39 -13.56 -18.23
CA GLY A 27 -21.11 -13.85 -17.59
C GLY A 27 -21.18 -14.86 -16.41
N VAL A 28 -20.02 -15.38 -16.02
CA VAL A 28 -19.82 -16.19 -14.80
C VAL A 28 -20.21 -15.36 -13.57
N SER A 29 -21.01 -15.92 -12.65
CA SER A 29 -21.46 -15.20 -11.45
C SER A 29 -20.31 -14.89 -10.50
N ASP A 30 -20.40 -13.79 -9.75
CA ASP A 30 -19.36 -13.42 -8.78
C ASP A 30 -19.18 -14.48 -7.69
N ALA A 31 -20.26 -15.17 -7.31
CA ALA A 31 -20.19 -16.33 -6.41
C ALA A 31 -19.32 -17.46 -6.99
N GLN A 32 -19.41 -17.73 -8.30
CA GLN A 32 -18.56 -18.73 -8.95
C GLN A 32 -17.11 -18.23 -9.06
N LYS A 33 -16.88 -16.95 -9.36
CA LYS A 33 -15.52 -16.37 -9.39
C LYS A 33 -14.86 -16.47 -8.01
N GLN A 34 -15.60 -16.13 -6.95
CA GLN A 34 -15.15 -16.24 -5.57
C GLN A 34 -14.84 -17.69 -5.20
N HIS A 35 -15.70 -18.65 -5.60
CA HIS A 35 -15.46 -20.08 -5.42
C HIS A 35 -14.15 -20.51 -6.04
N ASP A 36 -13.92 -20.13 -7.30
CA ASP A 36 -12.73 -20.50 -8.04
C ASP A 36 -11.45 -19.97 -7.36
N VAL A 37 -11.43 -18.69 -6.98
CA VAL A 37 -10.28 -18.08 -6.30
C VAL A 37 -10.05 -18.70 -4.92
N ASN A 38 -11.11 -18.97 -4.15
CA ASN A 38 -11.00 -19.66 -2.86
C ASN A 38 -10.31 -21.02 -3.02
N PHE A 39 -10.71 -21.82 -4.01
CA PHE A 39 -10.12 -23.14 -4.22
C PHE A 39 -8.72 -23.11 -4.86
N LEU A 40 -8.40 -22.08 -5.64
CA LEU A 40 -7.03 -21.86 -6.14
C LEU A 40 -6.06 -21.54 -5.00
N LEU A 41 -6.50 -20.80 -3.97
CA LEU A 41 -5.64 -20.41 -2.84
C LEU A 41 -5.67 -21.41 -1.68
N HIS A 42 -6.70 -22.26 -1.60
CA HIS A 42 -6.84 -23.23 -0.51
C HIS A 42 -5.76 -24.31 -0.58
N LYS A 43 -5.07 -24.52 0.55
CA LYS A 43 -3.96 -25.48 0.69
C LYS A 43 -2.93 -25.31 -0.44
N ILE A 44 -2.42 -24.09 -0.60
CA ILE A 44 -1.56 -23.71 -1.72
C ILE A 44 -0.36 -24.65 -1.95
N TYR A 45 0.25 -25.18 -0.88
CA TYR A 45 1.39 -26.11 -0.96
C TYR A 45 1.02 -27.56 -1.31
N GLY A 46 -0.24 -27.83 -1.63
CA GLY A 46 -0.75 -29.16 -2.00
C GLY A 46 -1.59 -29.10 -3.28
N GLU A 47 -2.16 -30.24 -3.67
CA GLU A 47 -2.99 -30.35 -4.87
C GLU A 47 -4.29 -29.53 -4.79
N ILE A 48 -4.80 -29.14 -5.96
CA ILE A 48 -6.12 -28.52 -6.11
C ILE A 48 -7.19 -29.49 -5.64
N ARG A 49 -8.07 -29.02 -4.75
CA ARG A 49 -9.13 -29.85 -4.13
C ARG A 49 -10.44 -29.84 -4.90
N ASP A 50 -10.72 -28.75 -5.61
CA ASP A 50 -11.89 -28.70 -6.49
C ASP A 50 -11.65 -29.55 -7.74
N SER A 51 -12.60 -30.43 -8.04
CA SER A 51 -12.48 -31.38 -9.15
C SER A 51 -12.50 -30.70 -10.52
N ASN A 52 -13.23 -29.59 -10.66
CA ASN A 52 -13.36 -28.89 -11.95
C ASN A 52 -12.07 -28.13 -12.26
N LEU A 53 -11.51 -27.43 -11.27
CA LEU A 53 -10.21 -26.78 -11.37
C LEU A 53 -9.09 -27.80 -11.58
N LYS A 54 -9.14 -28.96 -10.91
CA LYS A 54 -8.17 -30.05 -11.15
C LYS A 54 -8.26 -30.55 -12.61
N ALA A 55 -9.46 -30.81 -13.12
CA ALA A 55 -9.65 -31.21 -14.52
C ALA A 55 -9.15 -30.15 -15.51
N LYS A 56 -9.36 -28.86 -15.22
CA LYS A 56 -8.78 -27.75 -16.00
C LYS A 56 -7.25 -27.79 -15.98
N ALA A 57 -6.64 -27.92 -14.81
CA ALA A 57 -5.18 -27.97 -14.68
C ALA A 57 -4.53 -29.13 -15.45
N ASP A 58 -5.25 -30.25 -15.56
CA ASP A 58 -4.77 -31.47 -16.22
C ASP A 58 -4.95 -31.43 -17.75
N SER A 59 -6.01 -30.77 -18.25
CA SER A 59 -6.42 -30.85 -19.67
C SER A 59 -6.29 -29.55 -20.47
N PHE A 60 -6.18 -28.41 -19.80
CA PHE A 60 -6.07 -27.11 -20.47
C PHE A 60 -4.71 -26.96 -21.17
N ASP A 61 -4.74 -26.48 -22.42
CA ASP A 61 -3.57 -26.06 -23.17
C ASP A 61 -3.63 -24.52 -23.35
N PRO A 62 -2.77 -23.75 -22.65
CA PRO A 62 -2.77 -22.30 -22.72
C PRO A 62 -2.52 -21.73 -24.13
N GLU A 63 -1.90 -22.51 -25.03
CA GLU A 63 -1.54 -22.08 -26.39
C GLU A 63 -2.51 -22.59 -27.48
N ALA A 64 -3.52 -23.38 -27.12
CA ALA A 64 -4.43 -23.99 -28.10
C ALA A 64 -5.32 -22.99 -28.83
N ASP A 65 -5.76 -21.93 -28.14
CA ASP A 65 -6.53 -20.83 -28.73
C ASP A 65 -6.08 -19.48 -28.15
N LEU A 66 -5.30 -18.75 -28.95
CA LEU A 66 -4.74 -17.45 -28.55
C LEU A 66 -5.75 -16.30 -28.69
N SER A 67 -6.91 -16.53 -29.30
CA SER A 67 -7.92 -15.48 -29.51
C SER A 67 -8.56 -15.02 -28.20
N HIS A 68 -8.44 -15.81 -27.13
CA HIS A 68 -8.89 -15.48 -25.78
C HIS A 68 -7.96 -14.53 -25.01
N TYR A 69 -6.85 -14.10 -25.60
CA TYR A 69 -5.95 -13.10 -25.01
C TYR A 69 -5.98 -11.79 -25.79
N SER A 70 -5.90 -10.67 -25.08
CA SER A 70 -5.93 -9.31 -25.65
C SER A 70 -4.61 -8.90 -26.31
N ASP A 71 -3.53 -9.62 -26.04
CA ASP A 71 -2.19 -9.42 -26.61
C ASP A 71 -1.84 -10.45 -27.70
N ASP A 72 -2.86 -11.06 -28.30
CA ASP A 72 -2.74 -12.15 -29.29
C ASP A 72 -1.91 -13.35 -28.79
N GLY A 73 -1.86 -13.55 -27.46
CA GLY A 73 -1.19 -14.68 -26.82
C GLY A 73 0.32 -14.48 -26.60
N ALA A 74 0.85 -13.27 -26.76
CA ALA A 74 2.28 -13.00 -26.61
C ALA A 74 2.81 -13.35 -25.21
N ALA A 75 2.08 -13.00 -24.15
CA ALA A 75 2.42 -13.27 -22.76
C ALA A 75 2.41 -14.78 -22.46
N VAL A 76 1.35 -15.49 -22.84
CA VAL A 76 1.22 -16.92 -22.56
C VAL A 76 2.28 -17.73 -23.29
N GLN A 77 2.56 -17.41 -24.55
CA GLN A 77 3.64 -18.05 -25.31
C GLN A 77 5.02 -17.80 -24.67
N LYS A 78 5.25 -16.59 -24.12
CA LYS A 78 6.51 -16.27 -23.42
C LYS A 78 6.67 -17.12 -22.16
N LEU A 79 5.63 -17.20 -21.32
CA LEU A 79 5.68 -18.01 -20.11
C LEU A 79 5.81 -19.51 -20.42
N MET A 80 5.07 -19.99 -21.42
CA MET A 80 5.12 -21.39 -21.86
C MET A 80 6.49 -21.79 -22.42
N ARG A 81 7.21 -20.86 -23.08
CA ARG A 81 8.61 -21.09 -23.47
C ARG A 81 9.51 -21.30 -22.26
N ASP A 82 9.48 -20.39 -21.28
CA ASP A 82 10.31 -20.51 -20.07
C ASP A 82 9.96 -21.77 -19.26
N LEU A 83 8.68 -22.17 -19.23
CA LEU A 83 8.23 -23.42 -18.63
C LEU A 83 8.79 -24.65 -19.36
N LYS A 84 8.67 -24.71 -20.69
CA LYS A 84 9.17 -25.83 -21.52
C LYS A 84 10.70 -25.94 -21.50
N ASP A 85 11.38 -24.81 -21.39
CA ASP A 85 12.84 -24.73 -21.31
C ASP A 85 13.37 -24.99 -19.88
N HIS A 86 12.48 -25.30 -18.91
CA HIS A 86 12.82 -25.55 -17.50
C HIS A 86 13.58 -24.38 -16.85
N ARG A 87 13.15 -23.14 -17.13
CA ARG A 87 13.79 -21.91 -16.65
C ARG A 87 13.06 -21.23 -15.49
N LEU A 88 11.93 -21.79 -15.07
CA LEU A 88 11.16 -21.27 -13.94
C LEU A 88 11.69 -21.82 -12.61
N LEU A 89 11.45 -21.08 -11.53
CA LEU A 89 11.73 -21.45 -10.16
C LEU A 89 11.00 -22.75 -9.82
N GLU A 90 11.71 -23.64 -9.12
CA GLU A 90 11.12 -24.89 -8.66
C GLU A 90 10.03 -24.65 -7.60
N GLN A 91 9.04 -25.54 -7.58
CA GLN A 91 8.08 -25.63 -6.48
C GLN A 91 8.78 -25.98 -5.18
N LYS A 92 8.16 -25.63 -4.05
CA LYS A 92 8.70 -25.86 -2.70
C LYS A 92 10.03 -25.14 -2.47
N HIS A 93 10.14 -23.92 -2.98
CA HIS A 93 11.25 -23.02 -2.76
C HIS A 93 10.73 -21.67 -2.26
N TRP A 94 11.55 -20.92 -1.51
CA TRP A 94 11.18 -19.56 -1.11
C TRP A 94 11.09 -18.64 -2.34
N PHE A 95 10.14 -17.71 -2.28
CA PHE A 95 9.92 -16.66 -3.26
C PHE A 95 10.09 -15.32 -2.54
N SER A 96 10.84 -14.39 -3.14
CA SER A 96 10.91 -13.00 -2.71
C SER A 96 10.65 -12.10 -3.91
N LEU A 97 9.71 -11.18 -3.76
CA LEU A 97 9.41 -10.18 -4.78
C LEU A 97 10.62 -9.28 -5.08
N PHE A 98 11.57 -9.15 -4.15
CA PHE A 98 12.76 -8.33 -4.35
C PHE A 98 13.81 -9.03 -5.23
N ASN A 99 13.77 -10.36 -5.37
CA ASN A 99 14.62 -11.09 -6.30
C ASN A 99 14.21 -10.79 -7.76
N PRO A 100 15.11 -10.25 -8.61
CA PRO A 100 14.73 -9.82 -9.96
C PRO A 100 14.22 -10.94 -10.86
N ARG A 101 14.79 -12.15 -10.78
CA ARG A 101 14.39 -13.26 -11.66
C ARG A 101 13.05 -13.85 -11.21
N GLN A 102 12.89 -14.11 -9.91
CA GLN A 102 11.62 -14.62 -9.36
C GLN A 102 10.47 -13.63 -9.61
N ARG A 103 10.72 -12.32 -9.41
CA ARG A 103 9.75 -11.27 -9.76
C ARG A 103 9.41 -11.29 -11.25
N GLN A 104 10.39 -11.43 -12.12
CA GLN A 104 10.15 -11.53 -13.57
C GLN A 104 9.24 -12.72 -13.91
N GLU A 105 9.44 -13.87 -13.26
CA GLU A 105 8.63 -15.07 -13.47
C GLU A 105 7.19 -14.88 -12.98
N ALA A 106 7.01 -14.33 -11.78
CA ALA A 106 5.69 -14.00 -11.26
C ALA A 106 4.96 -12.96 -12.16
N LEU A 107 5.69 -11.97 -12.69
CA LEU A 107 5.13 -10.98 -13.62
C LEU A 107 4.77 -11.59 -14.98
N MET A 108 5.52 -12.61 -15.47
CA MET A 108 5.11 -13.32 -16.68
C MET A 108 3.77 -14.02 -16.50
N LEU A 109 3.49 -14.57 -15.30
CA LEU A 109 2.19 -15.17 -14.99
C LEU A 109 1.10 -14.10 -14.84
N PHE A 110 1.39 -12.99 -14.18
CA PHE A 110 0.47 -11.85 -14.11
C PHE A 110 0.09 -11.33 -15.51
N ASP A 111 1.06 -11.19 -16.42
CA ASP A 111 0.83 -10.75 -17.80
C ASP A 111 -0.16 -11.69 -18.52
N VAL A 112 -0.08 -13.01 -18.29
CA VAL A 112 -1.07 -13.96 -18.83
C VAL A 112 -2.46 -13.66 -18.30
N PHE A 113 -2.59 -13.47 -16.98
CA PHE A 113 -3.87 -13.23 -16.34
C PHE A 113 -4.53 -11.92 -16.77
N ILE A 114 -3.77 -10.82 -16.81
CA ILE A 114 -4.33 -9.51 -17.16
C ILE A 114 -4.72 -9.41 -18.64
N HIS A 115 -4.13 -10.26 -19.50
CA HIS A 115 -4.48 -10.32 -20.90
C HIS A 115 -5.64 -11.26 -21.23
N CYS A 116 -6.13 -12.08 -20.29
CA CYS A 116 -7.32 -12.91 -20.49
C CYS A 116 -8.56 -12.05 -20.81
N LYS A 117 -9.34 -12.41 -21.84
CA LYS A 117 -10.57 -11.70 -22.23
C LYS A 117 -11.81 -12.14 -21.46
N ASP A 118 -11.77 -13.34 -20.88
CA ASP A 118 -12.91 -13.94 -20.18
C ASP A 118 -12.46 -14.74 -18.94
N TRP A 119 -13.40 -14.91 -17.99
CA TRP A 119 -13.13 -15.60 -16.72
C TRP A 119 -12.73 -17.07 -16.91
N ASN A 120 -13.29 -17.77 -17.90
CA ASN A 120 -12.98 -19.17 -18.13
C ASN A 120 -11.52 -19.36 -18.55
N THR A 121 -11.01 -18.46 -19.40
CA THR A 121 -9.59 -18.42 -19.78
C THR A 121 -8.71 -18.05 -18.59
N PHE A 122 -9.10 -17.05 -17.80
CA PHE A 122 -8.39 -16.65 -16.58
C PHE A 122 -8.23 -17.82 -15.60
N VAL A 123 -9.35 -18.46 -15.22
CA VAL A 123 -9.35 -19.53 -14.22
C VAL A 123 -8.66 -20.81 -14.72
N SER A 124 -8.74 -21.09 -16.02
CA SER A 124 -8.08 -22.27 -16.61
C SER A 124 -6.56 -22.08 -16.64
N ASN A 125 -6.07 -20.88 -16.99
CA ASN A 125 -4.66 -20.52 -16.84
C ASN A 125 -4.23 -20.62 -15.37
N ALA A 126 -5.02 -20.07 -14.44
CA ALA A 126 -4.69 -20.09 -13.03
C ALA A 126 -4.57 -21.52 -12.49
N ALA A 127 -5.53 -22.40 -12.81
CA ALA A 127 -5.47 -23.80 -12.45
C ALA A 127 -4.24 -24.51 -13.08
N TYR A 128 -3.94 -24.24 -14.35
CA TYR A 128 -2.80 -24.82 -15.07
C TYR A 128 -1.45 -24.44 -14.44
N PHE A 129 -1.22 -23.16 -14.19
CA PHE A 129 0.06 -22.67 -13.66
C PHE A 129 0.21 -22.89 -12.16
N ARG A 130 -0.87 -22.97 -11.37
CA ARG A 130 -0.81 -23.35 -9.95
C ARG A 130 -0.09 -24.69 -9.74
N GLN A 131 -0.24 -25.64 -10.66
CA GLN A 131 0.40 -26.95 -10.56
C GLN A 131 1.83 -26.99 -11.11
N ARG A 132 2.30 -25.92 -11.79
CA ARG A 132 3.53 -25.93 -12.59
C ARG A 132 4.54 -24.85 -12.20
N MET A 133 4.10 -23.81 -11.50
CA MET A 133 4.97 -22.73 -10.99
C MET A 133 5.14 -22.81 -9.48
N ASN A 134 6.14 -22.09 -8.97
CA ASN A 134 6.36 -21.92 -7.55
C ASN A 134 5.12 -21.33 -6.86
N GLU A 135 4.83 -21.79 -5.65
CA GLU A 135 3.62 -21.44 -4.90
C GLU A 135 3.58 -19.96 -4.52
N GLY A 136 4.73 -19.36 -4.20
CA GLY A 136 4.84 -17.94 -3.88
C GLY A 136 4.68 -17.05 -5.10
N GLU A 137 5.29 -17.42 -6.23
CA GLU A 137 5.10 -16.72 -7.52
C GLU A 137 3.64 -16.75 -7.97
N PHE A 138 3.00 -17.92 -7.86
CA PHE A 138 1.59 -18.08 -8.18
C PHE A 138 0.68 -17.25 -7.28
N VAL A 139 0.89 -17.29 -5.96
CA VAL A 139 0.10 -16.48 -5.00
C VAL A 139 0.25 -15.01 -5.32
N TYR A 140 1.47 -14.51 -5.51
CA TYR A 140 1.70 -13.11 -5.87
C TYR A 140 0.94 -12.75 -7.15
N ALA A 141 1.17 -13.49 -8.24
CA ALA A 141 0.57 -13.22 -9.54
C ALA A 141 -0.96 -13.26 -9.52
N LEU A 142 -1.56 -14.23 -8.80
CA LEU A 142 -3.01 -14.34 -8.68
C LEU A 142 -3.60 -13.19 -7.85
N TYR A 143 -2.98 -12.82 -6.72
CA TYR A 143 -3.45 -11.70 -5.89
C TYR A 143 -3.46 -10.40 -6.68
N VAL A 144 -2.35 -10.06 -7.34
CA VAL A 144 -2.27 -8.81 -8.11
C VAL A 144 -3.18 -8.86 -9.35
N ALA A 145 -3.35 -10.02 -9.99
CA ALA A 145 -4.28 -10.15 -11.11
C ALA A 145 -5.74 -9.99 -10.69
N VAL A 146 -6.15 -10.52 -9.53
CA VAL A 146 -7.51 -10.31 -8.99
C VAL A 146 -7.75 -8.83 -8.67
N ILE A 147 -6.75 -8.14 -8.11
CA ILE A 147 -6.84 -6.70 -7.81
C ILE A 147 -6.97 -5.85 -9.08
N HIS A 148 -6.24 -6.20 -10.15
CA HIS A 148 -6.13 -5.35 -11.34
C HIS A 148 -7.06 -5.74 -12.50
N SER A 149 -7.59 -6.96 -12.53
CA SER A 149 -8.40 -7.44 -13.65
C SER A 149 -9.88 -7.09 -13.45
N PRO A 150 -10.54 -6.46 -14.45
CA PRO A 150 -11.99 -6.24 -14.41
C PRO A 150 -12.77 -7.57 -14.42
N LEU A 151 -12.15 -8.68 -14.82
CA LEU A 151 -12.80 -10.00 -14.76
C LEU A 151 -13.05 -10.48 -13.33
N ALA A 152 -12.25 -9.98 -12.38
CA ALA A 152 -12.27 -10.38 -10.97
C ALA A 152 -12.94 -9.32 -10.07
N GLU A 153 -13.67 -8.37 -10.66
CA GLU A 153 -14.48 -7.41 -9.90
C GLU A 153 -15.39 -8.15 -8.91
N HIS A 154 -15.53 -7.60 -7.70
CA HIS A 154 -16.24 -8.17 -6.55
C HIS A 154 -15.63 -9.44 -5.91
N VAL A 155 -14.49 -9.93 -6.38
CA VAL A 155 -13.79 -11.05 -5.73
C VAL A 155 -12.99 -10.54 -4.52
N VAL A 156 -13.28 -11.08 -3.35
CA VAL A 156 -12.56 -10.81 -2.11
C VAL A 156 -11.41 -11.80 -1.94
N LEU A 157 -10.19 -11.28 -1.85
CA LEU A 157 -9.00 -12.09 -1.62
C LEU A 157 -8.95 -12.62 -0.18
N PRO A 158 -8.67 -13.91 0.04
CA PRO A 158 -8.42 -14.44 1.37
C PRO A 158 -7.26 -13.72 2.06
N PRO A 159 -7.28 -13.61 3.40
CA PRO A 159 -6.15 -13.03 4.11
C PRO A 159 -4.88 -13.88 3.92
N LEU A 160 -3.78 -13.24 3.53
CA LEU A 160 -2.48 -13.92 3.32
C LEU A 160 -1.98 -14.65 4.56
N TYR A 161 -2.36 -14.20 5.77
CA TYR A 161 -2.04 -14.90 7.02
C TYR A 161 -2.71 -16.26 7.18
N GLU A 162 -3.72 -16.59 6.37
CA GLU A 162 -4.32 -17.93 6.30
C GLU A 162 -3.92 -18.72 5.04
N VAL A 163 -3.51 -18.03 3.97
CA VAL A 163 -2.98 -18.66 2.74
C VAL A 163 -1.52 -19.11 2.92
N THR A 164 -0.67 -18.22 3.43
CA THR A 164 0.76 -18.44 3.70
C THR A 164 1.11 -18.14 5.16
N PRO A 165 0.58 -18.91 6.13
CA PRO A 165 0.68 -18.60 7.56
C PRO A 165 2.12 -18.52 8.11
N HIS A 166 3.07 -19.18 7.45
CA HIS A 166 4.49 -19.21 7.81
C HIS A 166 5.14 -17.81 7.83
N LEU A 167 4.61 -16.86 7.03
CA LEU A 167 5.08 -15.47 7.02
C LEU A 167 4.48 -14.64 8.17
N PHE A 168 3.42 -15.13 8.82
CA PHE A 168 2.68 -14.36 9.83
C PHE A 168 2.76 -14.94 11.25
N THR A 169 3.16 -16.21 11.37
CA THR A 169 3.20 -16.94 12.64
C THR A 169 4.64 -17.18 13.10
N ASN A 170 4.92 -16.85 14.36
CA ASN A 170 6.20 -17.17 14.97
C ASN A 170 6.36 -18.69 15.19
N SER A 171 7.61 -19.16 15.16
CA SER A 171 8.00 -20.55 15.35
C SER A 171 8.12 -20.94 16.84
N GLU A 172 8.00 -19.99 17.77
CA GLU A 172 7.52 -20.12 19.16
C GLU A 172 7.63 -18.76 19.88
N VAL A 173 6.68 -18.48 20.78
CA VAL A 173 6.49 -17.21 21.51
C VAL A 173 7.36 -17.17 22.77
N ILE A 174 7.87 -15.97 23.10
CA ILE A 174 8.62 -15.55 24.30
C ILE A 174 10.14 -15.68 24.18
N GLU A 175 10.78 -14.55 23.80
CA GLU A 175 12.10 -14.09 24.31
C GLU A 175 12.48 -12.67 23.82
N ALA A 176 11.68 -12.02 22.96
CA ALA A 176 12.01 -10.70 22.41
C ALA A 176 11.78 -9.50 23.37
N ALA A 177 10.98 -9.66 24.43
CA ALA A 177 10.62 -8.57 25.34
C ALA A 177 11.77 -8.15 26.28
N TYR A 178 12.79 -9.00 26.47
CA TYR A 178 13.87 -8.74 27.44
C TYR A 178 15.13 -8.07 26.86
N ARG A 179 15.31 -8.04 25.53
CA ARG A 179 16.54 -7.51 24.90
C ARG A 179 16.44 -6.10 24.31
N ALA A 180 15.24 -5.55 24.12
CA ALA A 180 15.04 -4.25 23.48
C ALA A 180 15.43 -3.03 24.34
N LYS A 181 16.02 -3.24 25.53
CA LYS A 181 16.52 -2.16 26.38
C LYS A 181 18.05 -2.17 26.31
N GLN A 182 18.60 -1.15 25.63
CA GLN A 182 20.01 -0.74 25.56
C GLN A 182 20.85 -1.24 24.36
N THR A 183 20.65 -0.71 23.15
CA THR A 183 21.72 -0.64 22.12
C THR A 183 21.54 0.56 21.19
N GLN A 184 22.62 1.01 20.55
CA GLN A 184 22.63 2.18 19.64
C GLN A 184 22.10 1.83 18.23
N THR A 185 21.97 0.54 17.87
CA THR A 185 21.20 0.04 16.73
C THR A 185 20.64 -1.37 17.02
N PRO A 186 19.31 -1.58 17.07
CA PRO A 186 18.71 -2.86 17.41
C PRO A 186 18.84 -3.85 16.26
N GLY A 187 19.33 -5.03 16.61
CA GLY A 187 19.19 -6.24 15.82
C GLY A 187 17.74 -6.72 15.78
N PHE A 188 17.53 -7.84 15.12
CA PHE A 188 16.23 -8.49 15.07
C PHE A 188 16.38 -10.00 14.93
N ALA A 189 15.70 -10.73 15.80
CA ALA A 189 15.53 -12.19 15.71
C ALA A 189 14.07 -12.44 15.27
N PRO A 190 13.83 -12.88 14.02
CA PRO A 190 12.47 -12.99 13.50
C PRO A 190 11.61 -14.03 14.22
N HIS A 191 12.22 -15.10 14.75
CA HIS A 191 11.52 -16.27 15.27
C HIS A 191 10.44 -16.77 14.30
N THR A 192 10.68 -16.70 12.99
CA THR A 192 9.77 -17.16 11.93
C THR A 192 10.54 -18.04 10.94
N THR A 193 9.83 -18.90 10.22
CA THR A 193 10.44 -19.89 9.31
C THR A 193 9.67 -19.91 8.01
N TYR A 194 10.35 -19.94 6.86
CA TYR A 194 9.70 -20.20 5.58
C TYR A 194 9.07 -21.59 5.58
N LYS A 195 8.01 -21.78 4.77
CA LYS A 195 7.50 -23.15 4.53
C LYS A 195 8.60 -24.05 3.95
N TYR A 196 9.37 -23.51 3.00
CA TYR A 196 10.52 -24.13 2.38
C TYR A 196 11.62 -23.06 2.23
N GLY A 197 12.81 -23.30 2.77
CA GLY A 197 13.91 -22.32 2.82
C GLY A 197 14.58 -22.18 4.19
N GLY A 198 13.96 -22.71 5.25
CA GLY A 198 14.52 -22.66 6.60
C GLY A 198 14.09 -21.42 7.38
N GLN A 199 14.80 -21.13 8.48
CA GLN A 199 14.49 -20.03 9.37
C GLN A 199 14.87 -18.68 8.74
N PHE A 200 14.09 -17.64 9.01
CA PHE A 200 14.51 -16.29 8.65
C PHE A 200 15.82 -15.92 9.37
N PRO A 201 16.79 -15.29 8.68
CA PRO A 201 18.05 -14.88 9.28
C PRO A 201 17.85 -13.88 10.41
N SER A 202 18.63 -14.02 11.49
CA SER A 202 18.67 -13.05 12.59
C SER A 202 19.78 -12.04 12.35
N ARG A 203 19.50 -10.75 12.55
CA ARG A 203 20.50 -9.68 12.54
C ARG A 203 20.94 -9.38 13.97
N PRO A 204 22.23 -9.53 14.34
CA PRO A 204 22.73 -9.11 15.65
C PRO A 204 22.56 -7.60 15.91
N ASP A 205 22.60 -7.20 17.18
CA ASP A 205 22.68 -5.78 17.54
C ASP A 205 24.01 -5.16 17.08
N ASN A 206 23.98 -3.89 16.69
CA ASN A 206 25.16 -3.09 16.35
C ASN A 206 26.06 -3.68 15.25
N VAL A 207 25.45 -4.26 14.23
CA VAL A 207 26.13 -4.69 13.00
C VAL A 207 26.44 -3.47 12.13
N ASP A 208 27.69 -3.35 11.70
CA ASP A 208 28.09 -2.40 10.66
C ASP A 208 27.57 -2.88 9.30
N PHE A 209 27.11 -1.97 8.46
CA PHE A 209 26.63 -2.33 7.13
C PHE A 209 27.78 -2.82 6.24
N GLU A 210 27.62 -4.04 5.72
CA GLU A 210 28.54 -4.66 4.78
C GLU A 210 27.97 -4.62 3.35
N ASP A 211 28.88 -4.60 2.36
CA ASP A 211 28.55 -4.77 0.95
C ASP A 211 27.86 -6.13 0.74
N VAL A 212 26.82 -6.16 -0.10
CA VAL A 212 26.05 -7.39 -0.35
C VAL A 212 26.32 -7.88 -1.77
N ASP A 213 26.91 -9.08 -1.87
CA ASP A 213 27.36 -9.67 -3.12
C ASP A 213 26.17 -9.87 -4.08
N GLY A 214 26.33 -9.41 -5.33
CA GLY A 214 25.28 -9.50 -6.35
C GLY A 214 24.11 -8.53 -6.17
N VAL A 215 24.13 -7.68 -5.14
CA VAL A 215 23.08 -6.68 -4.87
C VAL A 215 23.62 -5.26 -5.03
N ALA A 216 24.42 -4.80 -4.08
CA ALA A 216 24.96 -3.43 -4.08
C ALA A 216 26.10 -3.30 -3.07
N ARG A 217 27.02 -2.37 -3.34
CA ARG A 217 27.94 -1.86 -2.32
C ARG A 217 27.27 -0.74 -1.54
N ILE A 218 27.62 -0.56 -0.27
CA ILE A 218 27.10 0.53 0.57
C ILE A 218 27.40 1.89 -0.07
N ARG A 219 28.58 2.03 -0.67
CA ARG A 219 28.96 3.23 -1.43
C ARG A 219 27.99 3.54 -2.58
N ASP A 220 27.43 2.54 -3.24
CA ASP A 220 26.54 2.75 -4.38
C ASP A 220 25.19 3.34 -3.90
N LEU A 221 24.69 2.91 -2.74
CA LEU A 221 23.50 3.50 -2.11
C LEU A 221 23.73 4.98 -1.74
N LEU A 222 24.88 5.31 -1.15
CA LEU A 222 25.24 6.68 -0.79
C LEU A 222 25.33 7.60 -2.03
N ILE A 223 25.85 7.08 -3.14
CA ILE A 223 25.92 7.83 -4.41
C ILE A 223 24.51 8.07 -4.96
N VAL A 224 23.64 7.04 -4.93
CA VAL A 224 22.25 7.17 -5.38
C VAL A 224 21.49 8.19 -4.54
N GLU A 225 21.61 8.11 -3.21
CA GLU A 225 21.04 9.10 -2.29
C GLU A 225 21.53 10.52 -2.63
N SER A 226 22.85 10.71 -2.80
CA SER A 226 23.42 12.02 -3.15
C SER A 226 22.81 12.58 -4.43
N ARG A 227 22.59 11.75 -5.46
CA ARG A 227 21.96 12.18 -6.72
C ARG A 227 20.52 12.65 -6.53
N ILE A 228 19.77 11.96 -5.67
CA ILE A 228 18.38 12.31 -5.34
C ILE A 228 18.34 13.62 -4.57
N ARG A 229 19.17 13.76 -3.52
CA ARG A 229 19.30 14.99 -2.73
C ARG A 229 19.78 16.16 -3.59
N ASP A 230 20.71 15.94 -4.52
CA ASP A 230 21.12 16.95 -5.49
C ASP A 230 19.94 17.38 -6.37
N ALA A 231 19.12 16.45 -6.87
CA ALA A 231 17.94 16.80 -7.67
C ALA A 231 16.94 17.65 -6.88
N ILE A 232 16.71 17.31 -5.61
CA ILE A 232 15.89 18.09 -4.68
C ILE A 232 16.48 19.51 -4.51
N ALA A 233 17.78 19.62 -4.23
CA ALA A 233 18.45 20.91 -4.04
C ALA A 233 18.45 21.79 -5.31
N HIS A 234 18.52 21.16 -6.49
CA HIS A 234 18.41 21.86 -7.78
C HIS A 234 16.98 22.29 -8.12
N GLY A 235 15.97 21.67 -7.52
CA GLY A 235 14.56 21.86 -7.87
C GLY A 235 14.14 21.18 -9.17
N TYR A 236 14.93 20.26 -9.73
CA TYR A 236 14.57 19.49 -10.92
C TYR A 236 15.25 18.12 -10.99
N ILE A 237 14.59 17.18 -11.67
CA ILE A 237 15.11 15.85 -12.02
C ILE A 237 15.58 15.86 -13.49
N VAL A 238 16.54 15.00 -13.84
CA VAL A 238 17.04 14.85 -15.21
C VAL A 238 16.61 13.51 -15.79
N ASP A 239 15.80 13.55 -16.85
CA ASP A 239 15.34 12.33 -17.54
C ASP A 239 16.47 11.66 -18.37
N ARG A 240 16.20 10.48 -18.97
CA ARG A 240 17.18 9.77 -19.81
C ARG A 240 17.67 10.55 -21.03
N ALA A 241 16.87 11.50 -21.53
CA ALA A 241 17.23 12.34 -22.67
C ALA A 241 18.02 13.60 -22.25
N GLY A 242 18.18 13.83 -20.95
CA GLY A 242 18.85 15.00 -20.40
C GLY A 242 17.94 16.20 -20.18
N ASN A 243 16.62 16.05 -20.33
CA ASN A 243 15.67 17.14 -20.07
C ASN A 243 15.47 17.31 -18.57
N ARG A 244 15.19 18.55 -18.17
CA ARG A 244 14.86 18.89 -16.78
C ARG A 244 13.35 18.77 -16.54
N ILE A 245 12.99 18.02 -15.51
CA ILE A 245 11.63 17.91 -14.98
C ILE A 245 11.57 18.75 -13.71
N ASP A 246 10.86 19.88 -13.75
CA ASP A 246 10.66 20.73 -12.58
C ASP A 246 9.91 19.98 -11.48
N ILE A 247 10.45 20.03 -10.26
CA ILE A 247 9.81 19.44 -9.09
C ILE A 247 9.35 20.49 -8.07
N MET A 248 9.60 21.79 -8.28
CA MET A 248 9.18 22.85 -7.34
C MET A 248 7.70 23.22 -7.47
N ASN A 249 6.84 22.20 -7.48
CA ASN A 249 5.40 22.30 -7.69
C ASN A 249 4.69 21.15 -6.94
N GLU A 250 3.35 21.12 -7.01
CA GLU A 250 2.53 20.14 -6.27
C GLU A 250 2.72 18.68 -6.73
N ARG A 251 3.25 18.46 -7.93
CA ARG A 251 3.42 17.11 -8.52
C ARG A 251 4.87 16.62 -8.48
N GLY A 252 5.83 17.47 -8.10
CA GLY A 252 7.24 17.10 -8.02
C GLY A 252 7.50 15.92 -7.09
N ILE A 253 6.72 15.82 -6.01
CA ILE A 253 6.77 14.70 -5.06
C ILE A 253 6.46 13.34 -5.72
N ASN A 254 5.60 13.29 -6.75
CA ASN A 254 5.29 12.05 -7.45
C ASN A 254 6.51 11.54 -8.21
N VAL A 255 7.20 12.44 -8.91
CA VAL A 255 8.42 12.10 -9.65
C VAL A 255 9.54 11.69 -8.69
N LEU A 256 9.59 12.29 -7.49
CA LEU A 256 10.50 11.84 -6.43
C LEU A 256 10.16 10.44 -5.95
N GLY A 257 8.88 10.12 -5.75
CA GLY A 257 8.43 8.76 -5.44
C GLY A 257 8.90 7.75 -6.48
N ASP A 258 8.71 8.08 -7.76
CA ASP A 258 9.11 7.23 -8.88
C ASP A 258 10.62 6.94 -8.92
N ILE A 259 11.48 7.89 -8.55
CA ILE A 259 12.94 7.69 -8.55
C ILE A 259 13.49 7.12 -7.22
N ILE A 260 12.81 7.32 -6.10
CA ILE A 260 13.26 6.84 -4.77
C ILE A 260 12.91 5.36 -4.59
N GLU A 261 11.71 4.92 -5.00
CA GLU A 261 11.25 3.55 -4.79
C GLU A 261 12.21 2.49 -5.41
N SER A 262 12.59 2.52 -6.68
CA SER A 262 12.07 3.23 -7.85
C SER A 262 10.98 2.41 -8.56
N SER A 263 9.98 3.08 -9.13
CA SER A 263 8.92 2.46 -9.93
C SER A 263 9.34 2.34 -11.41
N MET A 264 8.54 1.64 -12.22
CA MET A 264 8.74 1.64 -13.67
C MET A 264 8.47 3.00 -14.33
N TYR A 265 7.85 3.94 -13.60
CA TYR A 265 7.65 5.32 -14.05
C TYR A 265 8.89 6.19 -13.87
N SER A 266 9.93 5.69 -13.20
CA SER A 266 11.19 6.42 -13.01
C SER A 266 11.70 6.97 -14.36
N PRO A 267 11.80 8.31 -14.52
CA PRO A 267 12.22 8.91 -15.78
C PRO A 267 13.68 8.59 -16.12
N ASN A 268 14.47 8.11 -15.15
CA ASN A 268 15.88 7.78 -15.32
C ASN A 268 16.43 6.78 -14.28
N VAL A 269 15.89 5.55 -14.25
CA VAL A 269 16.36 4.48 -13.35
C VAL A 269 17.86 4.18 -13.47
N GLN A 270 18.49 4.41 -14.63
CA GLN A 270 19.93 4.21 -14.81
C GLN A 270 20.76 5.20 -13.98
N TYR A 271 20.25 6.42 -13.79
CA TYR A 271 20.93 7.46 -13.02
C TYR A 271 20.50 7.45 -11.55
N TYR A 272 19.20 7.34 -11.26
CA TYR A 272 18.67 7.42 -9.89
C TYR A 272 18.54 6.07 -9.19
N GLY A 273 18.75 4.95 -9.88
CA GLY A 273 18.70 3.62 -9.26
C GLY A 273 17.33 3.28 -8.67
N ALA A 274 17.34 2.45 -7.63
CA ALA A 274 16.16 2.00 -6.88
C ALA A 274 16.46 2.03 -5.37
N LEU A 275 16.61 3.22 -4.78
CA LEU A 275 17.19 3.40 -3.45
C LEU A 275 16.48 2.59 -2.37
N HIS A 276 15.15 2.75 -2.26
CA HIS A 276 14.33 2.07 -1.27
C HIS A 276 14.34 0.55 -1.44
N ASN A 277 14.04 0.05 -2.65
CA ASN A 277 14.01 -1.39 -2.93
C ASN A 277 15.38 -2.06 -2.73
N THR A 278 16.46 -1.38 -3.09
CA THR A 278 17.82 -1.90 -2.87
C THR A 278 18.18 -1.91 -1.38
N ALA A 279 17.79 -0.88 -0.63
CA ALA A 279 18.05 -0.78 0.79
C ALA A 279 17.34 -1.89 1.60
N HIS A 280 16.12 -2.26 1.21
CA HIS A 280 15.42 -3.43 1.75
C HIS A 280 16.26 -4.71 1.64
N ILE A 281 16.80 -4.99 0.45
CA ILE A 281 17.62 -6.18 0.19
C ILE A 281 18.92 -6.11 0.99
N VAL A 282 19.61 -4.97 0.99
CA VAL A 282 20.87 -4.80 1.70
C VAL A 282 20.69 -5.01 3.20
N LEU A 283 19.66 -4.41 3.81
CA LEU A 283 19.33 -4.62 5.22
C LEU A 283 18.90 -6.06 5.53
N GLY A 284 18.10 -6.67 4.66
CA GLY A 284 17.61 -8.04 4.81
C GLY A 284 18.73 -9.09 4.76
N ARG A 285 19.81 -8.82 4.01
CA ARG A 285 20.94 -9.74 3.81
C ARG A 285 22.11 -9.56 4.78
N GLN A 286 22.06 -8.64 5.74
CA GLN A 286 23.20 -8.39 6.66
C GLN A 286 23.59 -9.61 7.53
N ALA A 287 22.74 -10.62 7.66
CA ALA A 287 23.09 -11.86 8.36
C ALA A 287 23.98 -12.81 7.51
N ASP A 288 23.96 -12.68 6.18
CA ASP A 288 24.78 -13.45 5.24
C ASP A 288 25.06 -12.65 3.96
N PRO A 289 25.77 -11.51 4.05
CA PRO A 289 25.89 -10.54 2.96
C PRO A 289 26.67 -11.09 1.74
N HIS A 290 27.47 -12.13 1.96
CA HIS A 290 28.28 -12.79 0.91
C HIS A 290 27.77 -14.20 0.56
N GLY A 291 26.59 -14.59 1.05
CA GLY A 291 25.98 -15.90 0.76
C GLY A 291 26.81 -17.11 1.22
N LYS A 292 27.68 -16.93 2.21
CA LYS A 292 28.60 -17.97 2.72
C LYS A 292 27.85 -19.10 3.41
N TYR A 293 26.73 -18.78 4.04
CA TYR A 293 25.94 -19.72 4.84
C TYR A 293 24.70 -20.22 4.10
N ALA A 294 24.48 -19.74 2.86
CA ALA A 294 23.31 -20.04 2.04
C ALA A 294 21.99 -19.77 2.79
N LEU A 295 21.95 -18.70 3.59
CA LEU A 295 20.73 -18.33 4.30
C LEU A 295 19.65 -17.82 3.32
N PRO A 296 18.36 -18.07 3.61
CA PRO A 296 17.28 -17.50 2.81
C PRO A 296 17.20 -15.98 2.99
N PRO A 297 16.38 -15.27 2.18
CA PRO A 297 16.16 -13.83 2.32
C PRO A 297 15.69 -13.41 3.73
N GLY A 298 16.05 -12.19 4.13
CA GLY A 298 15.62 -11.59 5.39
C GLY A 298 14.13 -11.19 5.41
N VAL A 299 13.60 -10.85 6.58
CA VAL A 299 12.20 -10.39 6.72
C VAL A 299 11.91 -9.08 5.96
N LEU A 300 12.93 -8.28 5.65
CA LEU A 300 12.79 -7.05 4.88
C LEU A 300 12.62 -7.28 3.39
N GLU A 301 12.80 -8.51 2.90
CA GLU A 301 12.65 -8.86 1.50
C GLU A 301 11.25 -9.41 1.16
N HIS A 302 10.27 -9.16 2.04
CA HIS A 302 8.84 -9.48 1.85
C HIS A 302 7.98 -8.41 2.50
N PHE A 303 6.95 -7.91 1.81
CA PHE A 303 6.05 -6.91 2.37
C PHE A 303 5.25 -7.47 3.56
N GLU A 304 4.98 -8.77 3.55
CA GLU A 304 4.30 -9.54 4.59
C GLU A 304 5.04 -9.53 5.93
N THR A 305 6.37 -9.38 5.90
CA THR A 305 7.22 -9.49 7.10
C THR A 305 8.06 -8.25 7.41
N ALA A 306 8.20 -7.32 6.47
CA ALA A 306 9.14 -6.21 6.60
C ALA A 306 8.89 -5.37 7.87
N THR A 307 7.62 -5.05 8.17
CA THR A 307 7.23 -4.23 9.33
C THR A 307 7.48 -4.87 10.69
N ARG A 308 7.88 -6.15 10.74
CA ARG A 308 8.29 -6.84 11.98
C ARG A 308 9.68 -6.41 12.45
N ASP A 309 10.55 -6.01 11.52
CA ASP A 309 11.91 -5.62 11.82
C ASP A 309 11.97 -4.14 12.24
N PRO A 310 12.52 -3.79 13.43
CA PRO A 310 12.67 -2.39 13.85
C PRO A 310 13.44 -1.51 12.86
N SER A 311 14.33 -2.09 12.04
CA SER A 311 15.07 -1.35 11.02
C SER A 311 14.19 -0.93 9.83
N PHE A 312 13.03 -1.55 9.61
CA PHE A 312 12.03 -1.09 8.64
C PHE A 312 11.65 0.37 8.90
N PHE A 313 11.27 0.68 10.15
CA PHE A 313 10.86 2.03 10.53
C PHE A 313 12.02 3.02 10.46
N ARG A 314 13.26 2.57 10.72
CA ARG A 314 14.46 3.42 10.58
C ARG A 314 14.75 3.73 9.11
N LEU A 315 14.70 2.73 8.24
CA LEU A 315 14.85 2.89 6.80
C LEU A 315 13.77 3.84 6.25
N HIS A 316 12.51 3.62 6.60
CA HIS A 316 11.41 4.42 6.11
C HIS A 316 11.43 5.83 6.70
N LYS A 317 11.87 6.03 7.96
CA LYS A 317 12.05 7.38 8.49
C LYS A 317 13.19 8.13 7.78
N TYR A 318 14.24 7.41 7.41
CA TYR A 318 15.32 7.96 6.61
C TYR A 318 14.86 8.34 5.18
N MET A 319 14.05 7.51 4.52
CA MET A 319 13.41 7.85 3.24
C MET A 319 12.42 9.02 3.38
N ASP A 320 11.58 9.01 4.42
CA ASP A 320 10.62 10.06 4.75
C ASP A 320 11.32 11.42 4.92
N ASN A 321 12.51 11.44 5.54
CA ASN A 321 13.29 12.68 5.65
C ASN A 321 13.77 13.22 4.29
N ILE A 322 14.06 12.35 3.30
CA ILE A 322 14.39 12.80 1.92
C ILE A 322 13.17 13.46 1.28
N PHE A 323 11.98 12.86 1.43
CA PHE A 323 10.74 13.48 0.97
C PHE A 323 10.44 14.79 1.72
N LYS A 324 10.65 14.81 3.03
CA LYS A 324 10.49 16.00 3.88
C LYS A 324 11.36 17.16 3.41
N GLU A 325 12.61 16.91 3.04
CA GLU A 325 13.50 17.94 2.52
C GLU A 325 12.94 18.61 1.27
N HIS A 326 12.35 17.83 0.35
CA HIS A 326 11.66 18.40 -0.79
C HIS A 326 10.44 19.22 -0.36
N LYS A 327 9.57 18.67 0.51
CA LYS A 327 8.37 19.36 0.97
C LYS A 327 8.67 20.65 1.73
N ASP A 328 9.75 20.67 2.51
CA ASP A 328 10.23 21.84 3.25
C ASP A 328 10.92 22.89 2.35
N SER A 329 11.33 22.50 1.14
CA SER A 329 11.86 23.42 0.13
C SER A 329 10.76 24.19 -0.63
N LEU A 330 9.52 23.67 -0.61
CA LEU A 330 8.38 24.33 -1.24
C LEU A 330 7.99 25.59 -0.43
N PRO A 331 7.45 26.64 -1.09
CA PRO A 331 6.92 27.80 -0.39
C PRO A 331 5.84 27.38 0.63
N PRO A 332 5.91 27.88 1.88
CA PRO A 332 4.82 27.76 2.85
C PRO A 332 3.50 28.24 2.27
N TYR A 333 2.40 27.63 2.68
CA TYR A 333 1.07 28.10 2.28
C TYR A 333 0.79 29.50 2.85
N THR A 334 0.15 30.34 2.06
CA THR A 334 -0.36 31.63 2.54
C THR A 334 -1.75 31.47 3.15
N LYS A 335 -2.16 32.44 3.97
CA LYS A 335 -3.51 32.44 4.56
C LYS A 335 -4.59 32.37 3.48
N GLU A 336 -4.40 33.07 2.37
CA GLU A 336 -5.34 33.10 1.24
C GLU A 336 -5.47 31.74 0.56
N GLN A 337 -4.39 30.98 0.44
CA GLN A 337 -4.42 29.63 -0.14
C GLN A 337 -5.16 28.62 0.75
N LEU A 338 -5.13 28.83 2.06
CA LEU A 338 -5.77 27.94 3.06
C LEU A 338 -7.21 28.34 3.39
N THR A 339 -7.60 29.58 3.12
CA THR A 339 -8.92 30.10 3.47
C THR A 339 -10.00 29.48 2.59
N PHE A 340 -11.01 28.86 3.22
CA PHE A 340 -12.26 28.49 2.55
C PHE A 340 -13.34 29.55 2.84
N ASN A 341 -13.58 30.43 1.87
CA ASN A 341 -14.43 31.59 2.07
C ASN A 341 -15.87 31.22 2.47
N GLY A 342 -16.37 31.91 3.50
CA GLY A 342 -17.72 31.72 4.01
C GLY A 342 -17.90 30.47 4.88
N VAL A 343 -16.88 29.64 5.08
CA VAL A 343 -16.98 28.43 5.91
C VAL A 343 -16.17 28.59 7.20
N SER A 344 -16.77 28.27 8.34
CA SER A 344 -16.13 28.35 9.67
C SER A 344 -16.45 27.14 10.55
N ILE A 345 -15.47 26.67 11.32
CA ILE A 345 -15.65 25.62 12.33
C ILE A 345 -15.96 26.27 13.68
N GLU A 346 -17.20 26.21 14.11
CA GLU A 346 -17.66 26.82 15.36
C GLU A 346 -17.27 25.97 16.58
N ASN A 347 -17.35 24.65 16.47
CA ASN A 347 -17.04 23.72 17.55
C ASN A 347 -16.44 22.41 17.04
N LEU A 348 -15.57 21.83 17.87
CA LEU A 348 -14.98 20.52 17.65
C LEU A 348 -14.93 19.81 19.01
N SER A 349 -15.55 18.65 19.12
CA SER A 349 -15.42 17.76 20.28
C SER A 349 -15.33 16.30 19.85
N VAL A 350 -14.94 15.43 20.77
CA VAL A 350 -14.91 13.98 20.57
C VAL A 350 -15.70 13.34 21.70
N ASP A 351 -16.74 12.59 21.35
CA ASP A 351 -17.62 11.90 22.29
C ASP A 351 -17.85 10.46 21.78
N ASP A 352 -17.66 9.45 22.63
CA ASP A 352 -17.85 8.01 22.30
C ASP A 352 -17.22 7.57 20.96
N PHE A 353 -15.96 7.94 20.73
CA PHE A 353 -15.22 7.66 19.48
C PHE A 353 -15.86 8.22 18.21
N ALA A 354 -16.67 9.28 18.33
CA ALA A 354 -17.19 10.07 17.24
C ALA A 354 -16.68 11.51 17.32
N TYR A 355 -16.32 12.07 16.16
CA TYR A 355 -16.01 13.48 16.01
C TYR A 355 -17.32 14.26 15.86
N ASN A 356 -17.53 15.25 16.72
CA ASN A 356 -18.64 16.20 16.64
C ASN A 356 -18.10 17.53 16.12
N ILE A 357 -18.48 17.90 14.90
CA ILE A 357 -17.95 19.08 14.20
C ILE A 357 -19.12 20.00 13.84
N GLU A 358 -19.15 21.19 14.42
CA GLU A 358 -20.12 22.24 14.08
C GLU A 358 -19.49 23.16 13.04
N ILE A 359 -20.07 23.21 11.84
CA ILE A 359 -19.58 24.02 10.73
C ILE A 359 -20.67 24.99 10.27
N THR A 360 -20.35 26.27 10.21
CA THR A 360 -21.21 27.29 9.60
C THR A 360 -20.81 27.50 8.14
N ASN A 361 -21.76 27.40 7.23
CA ASN A 361 -21.64 27.87 5.85
C ASN A 361 -22.42 29.18 5.69
N ASN A 362 -21.71 30.30 5.61
CA ASN A 362 -22.26 31.65 5.42
C ASN A 362 -22.51 32.00 3.94
N ASN A 363 -22.29 31.06 3.01
CA ASN A 363 -22.69 31.25 1.62
C ASN A 363 -24.21 31.07 1.48
N ASP A 364 -24.77 31.59 0.39
CA ASP A 364 -26.20 31.51 0.06
C ASP A 364 -26.62 30.18 -0.58
N LYS A 365 -25.64 29.30 -0.85
CA LYS A 365 -25.81 27.99 -1.49
C LYS A 365 -25.10 26.88 -0.72
N GLU A 366 -25.47 25.64 -1.05
CA GLU A 366 -24.73 24.46 -0.64
C GLU A 366 -23.31 24.50 -1.21
N VAL A 367 -22.33 24.07 -0.42
CA VAL A 367 -20.92 23.96 -0.84
C VAL A 367 -20.39 22.56 -0.57
N LEU A 368 -19.72 21.97 -1.58
CA LEU A 368 -18.98 20.73 -1.41
C LEU A 368 -17.73 21.01 -0.59
N THR A 369 -17.48 20.16 0.40
CA THR A 369 -16.46 20.38 1.42
C THR A 369 -15.68 19.10 1.66
N THR A 370 -14.35 19.21 1.76
CA THR A 370 -13.49 18.14 2.27
C THR A 370 -13.20 18.40 3.75
N VAL A 371 -13.46 17.42 4.61
CA VAL A 371 -13.09 17.44 6.03
C VAL A 371 -11.88 16.55 6.23
N ARG A 372 -10.81 17.09 6.81
CA ARG A 372 -9.53 16.41 7.00
C ARG A 372 -9.17 16.41 8.49
N ILE A 373 -8.99 15.23 9.06
CA ILE A 373 -8.75 15.04 10.49
C ILE A 373 -7.35 14.45 10.69
N PHE A 374 -6.53 15.12 11.48
CA PHE A 374 -5.19 14.65 11.85
C PHE A 374 -5.01 14.72 13.36
N ALA A 375 -4.06 13.94 13.88
CA ALA A 375 -3.60 14.12 15.26
C ALA A 375 -2.10 13.89 15.38
N TRP A 376 -1.44 14.59 16.31
CA TRP A 376 -0.05 14.32 16.70
C TRP A 376 0.09 14.32 18.23
N PRO A 377 1.10 13.64 18.80
CA PRO A 377 1.35 13.70 20.24
C PRO A 377 1.65 15.13 20.67
N HIS A 378 1.05 15.62 21.75
CA HIS A 378 1.25 17.00 22.19
C HIS A 378 2.70 17.27 22.66
N ARG A 379 3.34 16.25 23.24
CA ARG A 379 4.71 16.31 23.76
C ARG A 379 5.57 15.17 23.23
N ASP A 380 6.87 15.43 23.14
CA ASP A 380 7.88 14.41 22.90
C ASP A 380 8.10 13.51 24.14
N ASN A 381 8.97 12.51 24.01
CA ASN A 381 9.28 11.58 25.10
C ASN A 381 10.02 12.23 26.30
N ASN A 382 10.55 13.44 26.13
CA ASN A 382 11.18 14.22 27.20
C ASN A 382 10.20 15.20 27.87
N GLY A 383 8.94 15.23 27.43
CA GLY A 383 7.90 16.14 27.91
C GLY A 383 7.94 17.53 27.30
N ILE A 384 8.74 17.74 26.25
CA ILE A 384 8.83 19.00 25.51
C ILE A 384 7.64 19.08 24.56
N GLU A 385 6.92 20.20 24.57
CA GLU A 385 5.81 20.45 23.65
C GLU A 385 6.33 20.57 22.22
N TYR A 386 5.64 19.93 21.29
CA TYR A 386 5.92 20.17 19.88
C TYR A 386 5.43 21.56 19.48
N THR A 387 6.25 22.28 18.74
CA THR A 387 5.77 23.42 17.96
C THR A 387 4.84 22.92 16.85
N PHE A 388 3.99 23.80 16.28
CA PHE A 388 3.11 23.42 15.17
C PHE A 388 3.90 22.86 13.97
N ASP A 389 5.04 23.46 13.62
CA ASP A 389 5.90 23.02 12.49
C ASP A 389 6.55 21.66 12.73
N GLU A 390 6.77 21.27 13.99
CA GLU A 390 7.23 19.92 14.34
C GLU A 390 6.06 18.93 14.38
N GLY A 391 4.93 19.33 14.97
CA GLY A 391 3.72 18.52 15.10
C GLY A 391 3.17 18.04 13.75
N ARG A 392 3.12 18.93 12.75
CA ARG A 392 2.59 18.60 11.41
C ARG A 392 3.23 17.36 10.77
N TRP A 393 4.54 17.15 10.93
CA TRP A 393 5.26 16.02 10.33
C TRP A 393 5.27 14.77 11.23
N ASN A 394 4.83 14.93 12.48
CA ASN A 394 4.55 13.83 13.40
C ASN A 394 3.05 13.48 13.44
N SER A 395 2.25 14.12 12.59
CA SER A 395 0.82 13.90 12.52
C SER A 395 0.49 12.61 11.78
N ILE A 396 -0.58 11.96 12.24
CA ILE A 396 -1.23 10.85 11.55
C ILE A 396 -2.57 11.34 11.01
N GLU A 397 -2.89 10.98 9.77
CA GLU A 397 -4.23 11.19 9.21
C GLU A 397 -5.19 10.22 9.89
N LEU A 398 -6.26 10.74 10.49
CA LEU A 398 -7.28 9.93 11.18
C LEU A 398 -8.52 9.75 10.31
N ASP A 399 -8.86 10.74 9.48
CA ASP A 399 -9.96 10.62 8.53
C ASP A 399 -9.84 11.69 7.44
N LYS A 400 -10.45 11.41 6.29
CA LYS A 400 -10.69 12.37 5.23
C LYS A 400 -11.98 11.99 4.51
N PHE A 401 -12.95 12.88 4.49
CA PHE A 401 -14.25 12.62 3.88
C PHE A 401 -14.85 13.88 3.29
N TRP A 402 -15.85 13.70 2.44
CA TRP A 402 -16.51 14.79 1.73
C TRP A 402 -17.97 14.90 2.15
N VAL A 403 -18.41 16.13 2.29
CA VAL A 403 -19.77 16.45 2.72
C VAL A 403 -20.25 17.71 2.01
N LYS A 404 -21.55 17.79 1.79
CA LYS A 404 -22.22 18.99 1.30
C LYS A 404 -22.77 19.77 2.49
N LEU A 405 -22.35 21.03 2.63
CA LEU A 405 -22.79 21.91 3.71
C LEU A 405 -23.93 22.80 3.23
N SER A 406 -25.11 22.68 3.83
CA SER A 406 -26.22 23.59 3.59
C SER A 406 -25.91 24.99 4.15
N PRO A 407 -26.50 26.08 3.60
CA PRO A 407 -26.40 27.41 4.21
C PRO A 407 -26.81 27.41 5.68
N GLY A 408 -26.04 28.08 6.53
CA GLY A 408 -26.21 28.12 7.98
C GLY A 408 -25.40 27.05 8.72
N SER A 409 -25.93 26.62 9.87
CA SER A 409 -25.24 25.68 10.77
C SER A 409 -25.41 24.23 10.31
N ASN A 410 -24.31 23.48 10.29
CA ASN A 410 -24.27 22.05 9.97
C ASN A 410 -23.60 21.31 11.12
N HIS A 411 -24.29 20.29 11.66
CA HIS A 411 -23.77 19.43 12.71
C HIS A 411 -23.35 18.09 12.11
N ILE A 412 -22.04 17.80 12.14
CA ILE A 412 -21.47 16.56 11.63
C ILE A 412 -21.08 15.67 12.80
N VAL A 413 -21.64 14.46 12.82
CA VAL A 413 -21.21 13.37 13.70
C VAL A 413 -20.54 12.30 12.86
N ARG A 414 -19.24 12.11 13.02
CA ARG A 414 -18.44 11.15 12.25
C ARG A 414 -17.86 10.09 13.17
N LYS A 415 -18.31 8.85 13.07
CA LYS A 415 -17.78 7.75 13.88
C LYS A 415 -16.39 7.36 13.39
N SER A 416 -15.50 7.02 14.31
CA SER A 416 -14.19 6.43 13.98
C SER A 416 -14.27 5.22 13.05
N SER A 417 -15.32 4.40 13.18
CA SER A 417 -15.57 3.24 12.30
C SER A 417 -15.91 3.60 10.86
N GLU A 418 -16.25 4.85 10.60
CA GLU A 418 -16.52 5.36 9.25
C GLU A 418 -15.27 5.95 8.61
N SER A 419 -14.13 5.98 9.32
CA SER A 419 -12.89 6.55 8.82
C SER A 419 -12.50 5.93 7.49
N ALA A 420 -12.25 6.80 6.51
CA ALA A 420 -11.75 6.36 5.22
C ALA A 420 -10.24 6.07 5.25
N VAL A 421 -9.56 6.30 6.38
CA VAL A 421 -8.15 5.88 6.61
C VAL A 421 -8.08 4.42 7.09
N THR A 422 -9.20 3.81 7.44
CA THR A 422 -9.20 2.44 7.93
C THR A 422 -10.13 1.50 7.16
N VAL A 423 -9.85 0.21 7.27
CA VAL A 423 -10.65 -0.87 6.69
C VAL A 423 -11.03 -1.89 7.77
N PRO A 424 -12.18 -2.57 7.64
CA PRO A 424 -12.52 -3.66 8.54
C PRO A 424 -11.55 -4.84 8.38
N ASP A 425 -11.56 -5.75 9.35
CA ASP A 425 -10.80 -7.00 9.19
C ASP A 425 -11.40 -7.83 8.06
N VAL A 426 -10.54 -8.35 7.19
CA VAL A 426 -10.92 -9.27 6.13
C VAL A 426 -11.53 -10.54 6.75
N PRO A 427 -12.64 -11.09 6.21
CA PRO A 427 -13.23 -12.32 6.70
C PRO A 427 -12.22 -13.47 6.67
N SER A 428 -12.30 -14.37 7.65
CA SER A 428 -11.49 -15.59 7.62
C SER A 428 -11.76 -16.38 6.34
N PHE A 429 -10.79 -17.17 5.91
CA PHE A 429 -10.89 -18.01 4.72
C PHE A 429 -12.06 -19.00 4.86
N ASP A 430 -12.31 -19.54 6.05
CA ASP A 430 -13.51 -20.36 6.34
C ASP A 430 -14.83 -19.58 6.18
N THR A 431 -14.85 -18.32 6.64
CA THR A 431 -15.99 -17.42 6.43
C THR A 431 -16.22 -17.14 4.95
N LEU A 432 -15.15 -16.91 4.17
CA LEU A 432 -15.24 -16.73 2.71
C LEU A 432 -15.84 -17.97 2.04
N PHE A 433 -15.38 -19.19 2.38
CA PHE A 433 -15.99 -20.43 1.88
C PHE A 433 -17.48 -20.51 2.21
N LYS A 434 -17.88 -20.30 3.47
CA LYS A 434 -19.29 -20.35 3.89
C LYS A 434 -20.18 -19.34 3.17
N LYS A 435 -19.71 -18.10 3.03
CA LYS A 435 -20.43 -17.04 2.31
C LYS A 435 -20.55 -17.35 0.81
N THR A 436 -19.50 -17.93 0.23
CA THR A 436 -19.49 -18.32 -1.19
C THR A 436 -20.48 -19.44 -1.46
N GLU A 437 -20.50 -20.49 -0.64
CA GLU A 437 -21.47 -21.59 -0.77
C GLU A 437 -22.92 -21.10 -0.63
N ALA A 438 -23.18 -20.20 0.33
CA ALA A 438 -24.49 -19.58 0.46
C ALA A 438 -24.87 -18.75 -0.78
N ALA A 439 -23.93 -17.99 -1.34
CA ALA A 439 -24.15 -17.18 -2.53
C ALA A 439 -24.38 -18.00 -3.80
N LEU A 440 -23.68 -19.14 -3.94
CA LEU A 440 -23.97 -20.12 -5.00
C LEU A 440 -25.39 -20.69 -4.88
N GLY A 441 -25.93 -20.78 -3.65
CA GLY A 441 -27.32 -21.13 -3.37
C GLY A 441 -28.34 -19.99 -3.56
N GLY A 442 -27.89 -18.80 -3.97
CA GLY A 442 -28.73 -17.62 -4.24
C GLY A 442 -28.84 -16.62 -3.09
N ALA A 443 -28.06 -16.76 -2.02
CA ALA A 443 -27.98 -15.74 -0.96
C ALA A 443 -27.11 -14.54 -1.40
N ASP A 444 -27.26 -13.42 -0.70
CA ASP A 444 -26.28 -12.33 -0.77
C ASP A 444 -24.97 -12.78 -0.10
N SER A 445 -23.84 -12.53 -0.75
CA SER A 445 -22.52 -12.87 -0.21
C SER A 445 -22.19 -11.99 1.01
N GLY A 446 -22.69 -10.74 1.02
CA GLY A 446 -22.31 -9.72 2.00
C GLY A 446 -20.78 -9.57 2.05
N LEU A 447 -20.15 -9.49 0.87
CA LEU A 447 -18.70 -9.39 0.71
C LEU A 447 -18.22 -8.03 0.16
N THR A 448 -19.15 -7.18 -0.29
CA THR A 448 -18.85 -5.90 -0.96
C THR A 448 -17.93 -4.98 -0.15
N GLU A 449 -18.11 -4.89 1.17
CA GLU A 449 -17.26 -4.06 2.04
C GLU A 449 -15.81 -4.57 2.20
N PHE A 450 -15.51 -5.78 1.69
CA PHE A 450 -14.20 -6.42 1.79
C PHE A 450 -13.49 -6.54 0.43
N GLU A 451 -14.02 -5.94 -0.63
CA GLU A 451 -13.44 -5.97 -1.98
C GLU A 451 -12.02 -5.38 -2.01
N SER A 452 -11.73 -4.43 -1.12
CA SER A 452 -10.37 -3.95 -0.86
C SER A 452 -9.96 -4.21 0.58
N ALA A 453 -8.78 -4.78 0.75
CA ALA A 453 -8.10 -4.91 2.04
C ALA A 453 -7.05 -3.80 2.27
N THR A 454 -6.98 -2.80 1.37
CA THR A 454 -5.95 -1.76 1.41
C THR A 454 -6.39 -0.65 2.37
N GLY A 455 -5.74 -0.58 3.52
CA GLY A 455 -5.92 0.47 4.52
C GLY A 455 -5.37 0.05 5.86
N ILE A 456 -5.34 0.96 6.83
CA ILE A 456 -5.00 0.60 8.22
C ILE A 456 -6.18 -0.18 8.81
N PRO A 457 -6.00 -1.30 9.53
CA PRO A 457 -7.12 -1.96 10.19
C PRO A 457 -7.83 -1.02 11.16
N ASN A 458 -9.17 -1.03 11.22
CA ASN A 458 -9.97 -0.17 12.13
C ASN A 458 -9.45 -0.20 13.58
N ARG A 459 -8.98 -1.37 14.04
CA ARG A 459 -8.41 -1.59 15.38
C ARG A 459 -7.07 -0.90 15.65
N PHE A 460 -6.46 -0.28 14.64
CA PHE A 460 -5.21 0.46 14.73
C PHE A 460 -5.35 1.95 14.36
N LEU A 461 -6.58 2.48 14.27
CA LEU A 461 -6.81 3.91 14.03
C LEU A 461 -6.08 4.80 15.06
N LEU A 462 -6.11 4.40 16.33
CA LEU A 462 -5.52 5.17 17.42
C LEU A 462 -4.22 4.51 17.91
N PRO A 463 -3.20 5.31 18.25
CA PRO A 463 -2.05 4.84 19.02
C PRO A 463 -2.50 4.26 20.36
N LYS A 464 -1.69 3.35 20.92
CA LYS A 464 -2.03 2.57 22.12
C LYS A 464 -2.47 3.41 23.35
N GLY A 465 -1.99 4.63 23.50
CA GLY A 465 -2.21 5.44 24.71
C GLY A 465 -1.60 4.84 25.98
N ASN A 466 -2.01 5.36 27.15
CA ASN A 466 -1.62 4.86 28.47
C ASN A 466 -2.77 5.07 29.49
N GLU A 467 -2.65 4.49 30.68
CA GLU A 467 -3.69 4.59 31.73
C GLU A 467 -3.94 6.04 32.20
N GLN A 468 -2.95 6.92 32.04
CA GLN A 468 -3.01 8.32 32.45
C GLN A 468 -3.64 9.23 31.38
N GLY A 469 -3.87 8.69 30.18
CA GLY A 469 -4.23 9.45 28.99
C GLY A 469 -3.00 10.13 28.37
N LEU A 470 -2.60 9.67 27.18
CA LEU A 470 -1.56 10.35 26.40
C LEU A 470 -2.19 11.54 25.67
N GLU A 471 -1.59 12.72 25.79
CA GLU A 471 -2.09 13.96 25.18
C GLU A 471 -1.75 14.03 23.69
N PHE A 472 -2.76 14.35 22.88
CA PHE A 472 -2.63 14.60 21.44
C PHE A 472 -3.29 15.92 21.08
N ASP A 473 -2.71 16.63 20.14
CA ASP A 473 -3.38 17.73 19.44
C ASP A 473 -4.17 17.12 18.28
N LEU A 474 -5.50 17.22 18.33
CA LEU A 474 -6.42 16.83 17.27
C LEU A 474 -6.73 18.07 16.43
N VAL A 475 -6.56 17.99 15.12
CA VAL A 475 -6.86 19.08 14.20
C VAL A 475 -7.85 18.67 13.14
N VAL A 476 -8.72 19.62 12.80
CA VAL A 476 -9.67 19.51 11.70
C VAL A 476 -9.45 20.69 10.76
N ALA A 477 -9.18 20.38 9.50
CA ALA A 477 -9.15 21.33 8.41
C ALA A 477 -10.35 21.08 7.48
N VAL A 478 -11.06 22.14 7.14
CA VAL A 478 -12.21 22.12 6.24
C VAL A 478 -11.83 22.89 4.98
N THR A 479 -11.84 22.21 3.83
CA THR A 479 -11.31 22.75 2.56
C THR A 479 -12.35 22.69 1.45
N ASP A 480 -12.16 23.51 0.41
CA ASP A 480 -13.07 23.61 -0.74
C ASP A 480 -13.09 22.29 -1.52
N GLY A 481 -14.18 21.53 -1.35
CA GLY A 481 -14.31 20.22 -1.95
C GLY A 481 -14.49 20.26 -3.47
N GLU A 482 -14.97 21.36 -4.06
CA GLU A 482 -15.03 21.51 -5.51
C GLU A 482 -13.62 21.67 -6.10
N ALA A 483 -12.76 22.44 -5.43
CA ALA A 483 -11.36 22.60 -5.83
C ALA A 483 -10.53 21.34 -5.59
N ASP A 484 -10.85 20.60 -4.53
CA ASP A 484 -10.16 19.36 -4.17
C ASP A 484 -10.58 18.19 -5.08
N ALA A 485 -11.77 18.19 -5.66
CA ALA A 485 -12.29 17.02 -6.35
C ALA A 485 -11.52 16.62 -7.62
N ALA A 486 -10.96 15.41 -7.63
CA ALA A 486 -10.36 14.81 -8.82
C ALA A 486 -11.35 13.93 -9.59
N ILE A 487 -12.47 13.52 -8.99
CA ILE A 487 -13.50 12.69 -9.62
C ILE A 487 -14.89 13.30 -9.42
N ASP A 488 -15.82 12.95 -10.30
CA ASP A 488 -17.23 13.32 -10.15
C ASP A 488 -17.85 12.56 -8.96
N GLY A 489 -18.85 13.14 -8.31
CA GLY A 489 -19.60 12.45 -7.25
C GLY A 489 -18.77 12.17 -5.99
N LEU A 490 -17.72 12.94 -5.70
CA LEU A 490 -16.77 12.66 -4.61
C LEU A 490 -17.40 12.49 -3.19
N HIS A 491 -18.57 13.08 -2.96
CA HIS A 491 -19.34 12.96 -1.72
C HIS A 491 -20.19 11.67 -1.64
N GLU A 492 -20.27 10.91 -2.72
CA GLU A 492 -21.09 9.69 -2.84
C GLU A 492 -20.30 8.43 -2.48
N ASN A 493 -18.96 8.48 -2.49
CA ASN A 493 -18.11 7.35 -2.11
C ASN A 493 -16.82 7.79 -1.40
N THR A 494 -16.57 7.26 -0.20
CA THR A 494 -15.40 7.58 0.63
C THR A 494 -14.38 6.44 0.72
N GLU A 495 -14.60 5.32 0.04
CA GLU A 495 -13.86 4.05 0.22
C GLU A 495 -12.49 4.01 -0.49
N PHE A 496 -12.13 5.10 -1.19
CA PHE A 496 -11.00 5.14 -2.12
C PHE A 496 -9.73 5.82 -1.59
N ASN A 497 -9.69 6.20 -0.31
CA ASN A 497 -8.61 7.04 0.22
C ASN A 497 -7.21 6.39 0.22
N HIS A 498 -7.12 5.06 0.15
CA HIS A 498 -5.84 4.34 0.18
C HIS A 498 -5.30 3.94 -1.19
N TYR A 499 -6.18 3.71 -2.16
CA TYR A 499 -5.83 3.11 -3.44
C TYR A 499 -6.44 3.84 -4.66
N GLY A 500 -7.22 4.89 -4.42
CA GLY A 500 -7.89 5.67 -5.45
C GLY A 500 -9.14 4.99 -6.02
N ALA A 501 -9.92 5.76 -6.78
CA ALA A 501 -11.08 5.29 -7.53
C ALA A 501 -10.64 4.93 -8.95
N HIS A 502 -10.64 3.63 -9.29
CA HIS A 502 -10.22 3.13 -10.61
C HIS A 502 -8.84 3.65 -11.07
N GLY A 503 -7.87 3.70 -10.16
CA GLY A 503 -6.51 4.17 -10.44
C GLY A 503 -6.36 5.70 -10.47
N LYS A 504 -7.41 6.46 -10.13
CA LYS A 504 -7.33 7.91 -9.93
C LYS A 504 -7.50 8.24 -8.46
N TYR A 505 -6.51 8.91 -7.88
CA TYR A 505 -6.66 9.43 -6.51
C TYR A 505 -7.77 10.49 -6.48
N PRO A 506 -8.72 10.43 -5.53
CA PRO A 506 -9.96 11.22 -5.56
C PRO A 506 -9.78 12.70 -5.17
N ASP A 507 -8.63 13.06 -4.62
CA ASP A 507 -8.29 14.41 -4.15
C ASP A 507 -7.11 15.00 -4.94
N ASN A 508 -7.26 16.19 -5.51
CA ASN A 508 -6.21 16.88 -6.26
C ASN A 508 -5.12 17.47 -5.35
N ARG A 509 -5.38 17.58 -4.04
CA ARG A 509 -4.42 18.12 -3.09
C ARG A 509 -3.28 17.14 -2.80
N PRO A 510 -2.08 17.63 -2.46
CA PRO A 510 -1.00 16.77 -1.99
C PRO A 510 -1.41 15.92 -0.79
N HIS A 511 -0.91 14.69 -0.70
CA HIS A 511 -1.05 13.88 0.51
C HIS A 511 -0.53 14.65 1.73
N GLY A 512 -1.32 14.65 2.80
CA GLY A 512 -1.04 15.40 4.02
C GLY A 512 -1.48 16.88 4.00
N TYR A 513 -2.07 17.38 2.91
CA TYR A 513 -2.61 18.76 2.88
C TYR A 513 -3.62 18.99 4.03
N PRO A 514 -3.57 20.13 4.75
CA PRO A 514 -2.68 21.29 4.56
C PRO A 514 -1.37 21.26 5.39
N LEU A 515 -1.01 20.14 5.99
CA LEU A 515 0.12 19.96 6.90
C LEU A 515 1.42 19.50 6.20
N ASP A 516 1.37 19.29 4.88
CA ASP A 516 2.44 18.72 4.07
C ASP A 516 3.62 19.67 3.83
N ARG A 517 3.47 20.97 4.12
CA ARG A 517 4.53 22.00 3.94
C ARG A 517 4.95 22.64 5.24
N LYS A 518 6.12 23.28 5.21
CA LYS A 518 6.66 24.04 6.35
C LYS A 518 5.73 25.18 6.78
N VAL A 519 5.58 25.36 8.09
CA VAL A 519 4.76 26.40 8.72
C VAL A 519 5.64 27.23 9.65
N PRO A 520 6.36 28.23 9.13
CA PRO A 520 7.25 29.06 9.95
C PRO A 520 6.50 29.99 10.91
N ASP A 521 5.20 30.22 10.67
CA ASP A 521 4.33 31.09 11.47
C ASP A 521 2.97 30.42 11.65
N ASN A 522 2.68 29.94 12.86
CA ASN A 522 1.43 29.22 13.19
C ASN A 522 0.19 30.11 13.09
N ARG A 523 0.33 31.44 13.17
CA ARG A 523 -0.80 32.39 13.03
C ARG A 523 -1.50 32.28 11.69
N VAL A 524 -0.79 31.79 10.67
CA VAL A 524 -1.36 31.48 9.35
C VAL A 524 -2.48 30.44 9.44
N PHE A 525 -2.40 29.52 10.42
CA PHE A 525 -3.43 28.51 10.68
C PHE A 525 -4.38 28.92 11.81
N GLU A 526 -3.88 29.48 12.91
CA GLU A 526 -4.70 29.84 14.08
C GLU A 526 -5.79 30.87 13.75
N ASP A 527 -5.54 31.76 12.80
CA ASP A 527 -6.49 32.79 12.38
C ASP A 527 -7.43 32.32 11.24
N LEU A 528 -7.41 31.04 10.84
CA LEU A 528 -8.29 30.50 9.80
C LEU A 528 -9.64 30.08 10.39
N PRO A 529 -10.76 30.58 9.84
CA PRO A 529 -12.08 30.17 10.30
C PRO A 529 -12.37 28.68 10.02
N ASN A 530 -11.80 28.15 8.94
CA ASN A 530 -11.99 26.77 8.46
C ASN A 530 -10.92 25.79 8.98
N PHE A 531 -10.23 26.13 10.07
CA PHE A 531 -9.27 25.26 10.75
C PHE A 531 -9.50 25.33 12.26
N LYS A 532 -9.45 24.19 12.95
CA LYS A 532 -9.61 24.15 14.40
C LYS A 532 -8.73 23.06 15.00
N HIS A 533 -8.11 23.36 16.13
CA HIS A 533 -7.38 22.39 16.95
C HIS A 533 -7.99 22.28 18.34
N ILE A 534 -7.93 21.08 18.94
CA ILE A 534 -8.23 20.84 20.35
C ILE A 534 -7.23 19.83 20.91
N GLN A 535 -7.04 19.83 22.24
CA GLN A 535 -6.28 18.78 22.91
C GLN A 535 -7.21 17.64 23.33
N VAL A 536 -6.80 16.41 23.04
CA VAL A 536 -7.50 15.18 23.42
C VAL A 536 -6.57 14.23 24.17
N LYS A 537 -7.15 13.26 24.90
CA LYS A 537 -6.40 12.23 25.61
C LYS A 537 -6.76 10.84 25.12
N VAL A 538 -5.75 10.03 24.82
CA VAL A 538 -5.92 8.63 24.44
C VAL A 538 -5.58 7.74 25.64
N PHE A 539 -6.61 7.12 26.20
CA PHE A 539 -6.50 6.23 27.34
C PHE A 539 -6.31 4.78 26.90
N ASN A 540 -5.51 4.04 27.66
CA ASN A 540 -5.44 2.60 27.57
C ASN A 540 -6.03 1.99 28.85
N HIS A 541 -7.11 1.22 28.71
CA HIS A 541 -7.81 0.61 29.84
C HIS A 541 -7.34 -0.80 30.19
N GLY A 542 -6.28 -1.29 29.56
CA GLY A 542 -5.53 -2.48 29.95
C GLY A 542 -6.36 -3.63 30.52
N GLU A 543 -6.93 -4.50 29.67
CA GLU A 543 -6.91 -5.91 30.05
C GLU A 543 -5.47 -6.39 29.89
N HIS A 544 -4.78 -6.61 31.01
CA HIS A 544 -3.61 -7.46 31.01
C HIS A 544 -4.05 -8.85 30.54
N ILE A 545 -3.88 -9.16 29.26
CA ILE A 545 -3.91 -10.54 28.79
C ILE A 545 -2.68 -11.21 29.40
N HIS A 546 -2.84 -11.70 30.62
CA HIS A 546 -1.94 -12.67 31.22
C HIS A 546 -2.03 -13.92 30.34
N HIS A 547 -1.06 -14.09 29.44
CA HIS A 547 -0.80 -15.39 28.85
C HIS A 547 -0.23 -16.26 29.97
N HIS A 548 -1.09 -17.12 30.53
CA HIS A 548 -0.71 -18.23 31.41
C HIS A 548 0.01 -19.32 30.63
#